data_AF-A0AAW1NE25-F1
#
_entry.id   AF-A0AAW1NE25-F1
#
_cell.length_a   1.000
_cell.length_b   1.000
_cell.length_c   1.000
_cell.angle_alpha   90.00
_cell.angle_beta   90.00
_cell.angle_gamma   90.00
#
_symmetry.space_group_name_H-M   'P 1'
#
loop_
_entity.id
_entity.type
_entity.pdbx_description
1 polymer ?
#
loop_
_entity_poly.entity_id
_entity_poly.type
_entity_poly.pdbx_seq_one_letter_code
_entity_poly.pdbx_strand_id
1 'polypeptide(L)'
;MLLRRIFGRILSSAAKADHPGAASISVRNPLEEFFELDRSADDDKRLVYGRSWKANELRLKSWDDLNKLWYVLLKEKNMLMTQRQMLNAQNLRFPNPERISKVTIVLK
;
A
#
# COMPACT_ATOMS: atom_id res chain seq x y z
N MET A 1 -32.98 7.91 58.22
CA MET A 1 -31.70 8.26 58.87
C MET A 1 -30.69 7.15 58.56
N LEU A 2 -29.48 7.53 58.12
CA LEU A 2 -28.25 6.71 57.94
C LEU A 2 -28.34 5.63 56.82
N LEU A 3 -27.37 5.38 55.92
CA LEU A 3 -25.93 5.69 55.89
C LEU A 3 -25.32 5.48 54.46
N ARG A 4 -24.53 6.47 53.98
CA ARG A 4 -23.22 6.42 53.24
C ARG A 4 -23.02 5.47 52.03
N ARG A 5 -22.81 5.94 50.78
CA ARG A 5 -21.51 6.36 50.14
C ARG A 5 -20.33 5.51 50.67
N ILE A 6 -19.67 4.64 49.88
CA ILE A 6 -18.64 4.92 48.87
C ILE A 6 -18.36 3.60 48.11
N PHE A 7 -18.51 3.54 46.79
CA PHE A 7 -17.83 2.51 45.98
C PHE A 7 -16.63 3.17 45.32
N GLY A 8 -15.43 2.79 45.78
CA GLY A 8 -14.16 3.31 45.29
C GLY A 8 -13.93 2.91 43.84
N ARG A 9 -13.76 3.92 42.97
CA ARG A 9 -13.11 3.75 41.67
C ARG A 9 -11.62 3.53 41.93
N ILE A 10 -11.14 2.31 41.70
CA ILE A 10 -9.72 2.06 41.56
C ILE A 10 -9.34 2.51 40.15
N LEU A 11 -8.71 3.69 40.05
CA LEU A 11 -8.05 4.16 38.83
C LEU A 11 -6.70 3.43 38.72
N SER A 12 -6.61 2.46 37.81
CA SER A 12 -5.32 1.92 37.39
C SER A 12 -4.66 2.93 36.44
N SER A 13 -3.61 3.60 36.93
CA SER A 13 -2.74 4.44 36.12
C SER A 13 -1.81 3.56 35.28
N ALA A 14 -2.02 3.50 33.96
CA ALA A 14 -1.11 2.85 33.04
C ALA A 14 0.10 3.77 32.78
N ALA A 15 1.24 3.44 33.41
CA ALA A 15 2.51 4.07 33.09
C ALA A 15 2.91 3.68 31.66
N LYS A 16 3.07 4.69 30.77
CA LYS A 16 3.71 4.51 29.48
C LYS A 16 5.17 4.12 29.72
N ALA A 17 5.51 2.87 29.41
CA ALA A 17 6.89 2.46 29.29
C ALA A 17 7.40 2.95 27.93
N ASP A 18 8.23 3.99 27.94
CA ASP A 18 9.04 4.36 26.79
C ASP A 18 10.16 3.32 26.68
N HIS A 19 10.04 2.41 25.72
CA HIS A 19 11.13 1.51 25.36
C HIS A 19 11.97 2.17 24.26
N PRO A 20 13.30 2.33 24.46
CA PRO A 20 14.18 2.83 23.42
C PRO A 20 14.14 1.87 22.23
N GLY A 21 13.92 2.45 21.05
CA GLY A 21 13.64 1.76 19.79
C GLY A 21 14.61 0.61 19.53
N ALA A 22 14.08 -0.62 19.65
CA ALA A 22 14.64 -1.74 18.90
C ALA A 22 14.51 -1.37 17.42
N ALA A 23 15.64 -1.19 16.76
CA ALA A 23 15.67 -1.15 15.30
C ALA A 23 15.10 -2.47 14.80
N SER A 24 13.79 -2.49 14.53
CA SER A 24 13.18 -3.58 13.82
C SER A 24 13.84 -3.59 12.45
N ILE A 25 14.62 -4.63 12.18
CA ILE A 25 14.72 -5.09 10.80
C ILE A 25 13.28 -5.46 10.48
N SER A 26 12.53 -4.51 9.92
CA SER A 26 11.18 -4.72 9.45
C SER A 26 11.32 -5.78 8.36
N VAL A 27 11.12 -7.03 8.74
CA VAL A 27 10.84 -8.10 7.80
C VAL A 27 9.50 -7.69 7.20
N ARG A 28 9.56 -6.88 6.14
CA ARG A 28 8.37 -6.41 5.43
C ARG A 28 7.61 -7.65 5.03
N ASN A 29 6.32 -7.69 5.37
CA ASN A 29 5.50 -8.84 5.02
C ASN A 29 5.44 -8.90 3.49
N PRO A 30 5.86 -10.01 2.84
CA PRO A 30 5.85 -10.11 1.39
C PRO A 30 4.47 -9.87 0.77
N LEU A 31 3.39 -10.10 1.53
CA LEU A 31 2.02 -9.85 1.08
C LEU A 31 1.67 -8.36 0.97
N GLU A 32 2.40 -7.49 1.65
CA GLU A 32 2.16 -6.04 1.58
C GLU A 32 2.43 -5.49 0.18
N GLU A 33 3.25 -6.16 -0.64
CA GLU A 33 3.51 -5.73 -2.03
C GLU A 33 2.27 -5.80 -2.94
N PHE A 34 1.22 -6.53 -2.53
CA PHE A 34 -0.06 -6.59 -3.28
C PHE A 34 -0.99 -5.41 -2.98
N PHE A 35 -0.64 -4.54 -2.02
CA PHE A 35 -1.46 -3.43 -1.57
C PHE A 35 -0.69 -2.11 -1.59
N GLU A 36 -1.41 -0.99 -1.74
CA GLU A 36 -0.82 0.34 -1.69
C GLU A 36 -0.58 0.75 -0.23
N LEU A 37 0.67 0.58 0.25
CA LEU A 37 1.08 0.84 1.65
C LEU A 37 0.82 2.29 2.11
N ASP A 38 1.02 3.27 1.23
CA ASP A 38 0.93 4.71 1.59
C ASP A 38 -0.42 5.35 1.21
N ARG A 39 -1.39 4.56 0.75
CA ARG A 39 -2.66 5.12 0.30
C ARG A 39 -3.67 5.22 1.44
N SER A 40 -3.77 6.39 2.02
CA SER A 40 -4.94 6.77 2.81
C SER A 40 -6.12 6.99 1.84
N ALA A 41 -7.25 6.33 2.06
CA ALA A 41 -8.46 6.53 1.25
C ALA A 41 -8.96 7.99 1.26
N ASP A 42 -8.48 8.79 2.22
CA ASP A 42 -8.86 10.16 2.51
C ASP A 42 -7.91 11.22 1.90
N ASP A 43 -6.81 10.80 1.25
CA ASP A 43 -5.90 11.75 0.59
C ASP A 43 -6.47 12.12 -0.79
N ASP A 44 -7.25 13.20 -0.82
CA ASP A 44 -7.98 13.74 -1.99
C ASP A 44 -7.06 14.31 -3.09
N LYS A 45 -5.74 14.17 -2.93
CA LYS A 45 -4.78 14.47 -3.99
C LYS A 45 -4.94 13.45 -5.10
N ARG A 46 -5.46 13.91 -6.24
CA ARG A 46 -5.41 13.18 -7.52
C ARG A 46 -3.95 12.84 -7.84
N LEU A 47 -3.51 11.65 -7.45
CA LEU A 47 -2.16 11.17 -7.72
C LEU A 47 -1.97 11.07 -9.23
N VAL A 48 -1.05 11.89 -9.74
CA VAL A 48 -0.71 11.92 -11.16
C VAL A 48 0.21 10.73 -11.44
N TYR A 49 -0.36 9.68 -12.04
CA TYR A 49 0.45 8.56 -12.52
C TYR A 49 1.19 8.93 -13.80
N GLY A 50 2.48 8.60 -13.85
CA GLY A 50 3.35 8.87 -14.98
C GLY A 50 2.91 8.24 -16.31
N ARG A 51 3.68 8.54 -17.35
CA ARG A 51 3.53 7.98 -18.70
C ARG A 51 4.06 6.54 -18.76
N SER A 52 3.52 5.71 -19.66
CA SER A 52 4.09 4.39 -19.96
C SER A 52 5.46 4.48 -20.64
N TRP A 53 6.28 3.43 -20.56
CA TRP A 53 7.55 3.34 -21.29
C TRP A 53 7.32 3.22 -22.81
N LYS A 54 8.17 3.86 -23.62
CA LYS A 54 8.19 3.67 -25.09
C LYS A 54 9.16 2.56 -25.46
N ALA A 55 8.86 1.86 -26.55
CA ALA A 55 9.76 0.85 -27.11
C ALA A 55 11.18 1.39 -27.38
N ASN A 56 11.30 2.64 -27.86
CA ASN A 56 12.60 3.26 -28.12
C ASN A 56 13.43 3.45 -26.85
N GLU A 57 12.80 3.74 -25.71
CA GLU A 57 13.48 3.91 -24.41
C GLU A 57 13.97 2.56 -23.87
N LEU A 58 13.19 1.50 -24.08
CA LEU A 58 13.50 0.14 -23.63
C LEU A 58 14.61 -0.53 -24.46
N ARG A 59 14.66 -0.25 -25.77
CA ARG A 59 15.69 -0.80 -26.68
C ARG A 59 17.11 -0.33 -26.34
N LEU A 60 17.24 0.77 -25.60
CA LEU A 60 18.52 1.34 -25.19
C LEU A 60 19.03 0.76 -23.86
N LYS A 61 18.28 -0.12 -23.19
CA LYS A 61 18.63 -0.69 -21.89
C LYS A 61 19.28 -2.06 -22.03
N SER A 62 20.10 -2.39 -21.03
CA SER A 62 20.71 -3.72 -20.92
C SER A 62 19.65 -4.79 -20.65
N TRP A 63 19.97 -6.04 -20.98
CA TRP A 63 19.06 -7.17 -20.70
C TRP A 63 18.78 -7.32 -19.19
N ASP A 64 19.77 -7.10 -18.33
CA ASP A 64 19.62 -7.19 -16.88
C ASP A 64 18.67 -6.10 -16.33
N ASP A 65 18.79 -4.86 -16.83
CA ASP A 65 17.88 -3.77 -16.46
C ASP A 65 16.46 -4.04 -16.96
N LEU A 66 16.31 -4.59 -18.18
CA LEU A 66 15.01 -4.94 -18.73
C LEU A 66 14.35 -6.05 -17.91
N ASN A 67 15.12 -7.06 -17.49
CA ASN A 67 14.65 -8.14 -16.64
C ASN A 67 14.17 -7.61 -15.28
N LYS A 68 14.96 -6.74 -14.63
CA LYS A 68 14.56 -6.08 -13.38
C LYS A 68 13.29 -5.25 -13.57
N LEU A 69 13.21 -4.47 -14.66
CA LEU A 69 12.05 -3.66 -14.98
C LEU A 69 10.80 -4.53 -15.17
N TRP A 70 10.93 -5.68 -15.83
CA TRP A 70 9.84 -6.63 -16.02
C TRP A 70 9.27 -7.10 -14.68
N TYR A 71 10.12 -7.44 -13.71
CA TYR A 71 9.66 -7.81 -12.37
C TYR A 71 8.97 -6.65 -11.64
N VAL A 72 9.49 -5.42 -11.75
CA VAL A 72 8.84 -4.24 -11.16
C VAL A 72 7.44 -4.03 -11.74
N LEU A 73 7.31 -4.10 -13.07
CA LEU A 73 6.02 -3.97 -13.75
C LEU A 73 5.06 -5.12 -13.44
N LEU A 74 5.58 -6.33 -13.24
CA LEU A 74 4.78 -7.49 -12.87
C LEU A 74 4.18 -7.32 -11.46
N LYS A 75 4.98 -6.86 -10.49
CA LYS A 75 4.50 -6.59 -9.13
C LYS A 75 3.43 -5.51 -9.11
N GLU A 76 3.66 -4.42 -9.83
CA GLU A 76 2.68 -3.36 -10.04
C GLU A 76 1.38 -3.88 -10.66
N LYS A 77 1.45 -4.70 -11.73
CA LYS A 77 0.28 -5.32 -12.35
C LYS A 77 -0.50 -6.16 -11.34
N ASN A 78 0.18 -6.98 -10.55
CA ASN A 78 -0.45 -7.84 -9.55
C ASN A 78 -1.16 -7.01 -8.47
N MET A 79 -0.50 -5.96 -7.95
CA MET A 79 -1.09 -5.02 -6.99
C MET A 79 -2.37 -4.37 -7.56
N LEU A 80 -2.33 -3.85 -8.78
CA LEU A 80 -3.50 -3.22 -9.41
C LEU A 80 -4.66 -4.21 -9.63
N MET A 81 -4.35 -5.47 -9.96
CA MET A 81 -5.37 -6.51 -10.12
C MET A 81 -6.04 -6.86 -8.80
N THR A 82 -5.26 -6.99 -7.72
CA THR A 82 -5.78 -7.19 -6.36
C THR A 82 -6.70 -6.03 -5.95
N GLN A 83 -6.25 -4.79 -6.15
CA GLN A 83 -7.06 -3.61 -5.84
C GLN A 83 -8.35 -3.55 -6.66
N ARG A 84 -8.30 -3.88 -7.95
CA ARG A 84 -9.50 -3.94 -8.81
C ARG A 84 -10.50 -4.97 -8.32
N GLN A 85 -10.05 -6.16 -7.98
CA GLN A 85 -10.91 -7.23 -7.45
C GLN A 85 -11.54 -6.80 -6.12
N MET A 86 -10.75 -6.23 -5.21
CA MET A 86 -11.22 -5.78 -3.89
C MET A 86 -12.27 -4.67 -4.00
N LEU A 87 -12.05 -3.66 -4.85
CA LEU A 87 -13.02 -2.58 -5.05
C LEU A 87 -14.29 -3.07 -5.74
N ASN A 88 -14.17 -3.98 -6.71
CA ASN A 88 -15.32 -4.60 -7.36
C ASN A 88 -16.18 -5.38 -6.35
N ALA A 89 -15.56 -6.13 -5.43
CA ALA A 89 -16.27 -6.85 -4.36
C ALA A 89 -16.99 -5.90 -3.39
N GLN A 90 -16.46 -4.71 -3.18
CA GLN A 90 -17.08 -3.65 -2.38
C GLN A 90 -18.04 -2.76 -3.19
N ASN A 91 -18.27 -3.09 -4.47
CA ASN A 91 -19.10 -2.32 -5.40
C ASN A 91 -18.64 -0.85 -5.55
N LEU A 92 -17.33 -0.61 -5.40
CA LEU A 92 -16.66 0.67 -5.56
C LEU A 92 -15.97 0.78 -6.94
N ARG A 93 -15.91 1.99 -7.49
CA ARG A 93 -15.26 2.22 -8.78
C ARG A 93 -13.75 2.21 -8.64
N PHE A 94 -13.07 1.55 -9.58
CA PHE A 94 -11.61 1.57 -9.63
C PHE A 94 -11.08 2.99 -9.91
N PRO A 95 -10.20 3.52 -9.05
CA PRO A 95 -9.55 4.80 -9.26
C PRO A 95 -8.51 4.65 -10.38
N ASN A 96 -8.53 5.54 -11.37
CA ASN A 96 -7.52 5.63 -12.43
C ASN A 96 -7.28 4.32 -13.21
N PRO A 97 -8.28 3.83 -13.96
CA PRO A 97 -8.20 2.58 -14.72
C PRO A 97 -7.12 2.58 -15.81
N GLU A 98 -6.68 3.75 -16.27
CA GLU A 98 -5.62 3.89 -17.28
C GLU A 98 -4.27 3.34 -16.82
N ARG A 99 -4.04 3.25 -15.50
CA ARG A 99 -2.80 2.69 -14.94
C ARG A 99 -2.59 1.24 -15.35
N ILE A 100 -3.66 0.44 -15.38
CA ILE A 100 -3.63 -0.97 -15.81
C ILE A 100 -3.22 -1.09 -17.28
N SER A 101 -3.80 -0.26 -18.15
CA SER A 101 -3.47 -0.24 -19.58
C SER A 101 -2.02 0.16 -19.81
N LYS A 102 -1.52 1.17 -19.10
CA LYS A 102 -0.12 1.63 -19.19
C LYS A 102 0.87 0.52 -18.86
N VAL A 103 0.63 -0.26 -17.80
CA VAL A 103 1.51 -1.37 -17.40
C VAL A 103 1.40 -2.53 -18.39
N THR A 104 0.18 -2.86 -18.83
CA THR A 104 -0.06 -3.99 -19.73
C THR A 104 0.58 -3.78 -21.11
N ILE A 105 0.61 -2.55 -21.62
CA ILE A 105 1.24 -2.23 -22.91
C ILE A 105 2.75 -2.46 -22.86
N VAL A 106 3.41 -2.19 -21.73
CA VAL A 106 4.86 -2.35 -21.59
C VAL A 106 5.26 -3.82 -21.41
N LEU A 107 4.39 -4.62 -20.81
CA LEU A 107 4.61 -6.07 -20.60
C LEU A 107 4.21 -6.94 -21.80
N LYS A 108 3.68 -6.35 -22.86
CA LYS A 108 3.23 -7.06 -24.07
C LYS A 108 4.32 -7.10 -25.12
#